data_AF-A0A146L7L8-F1
#
_entry.id   AF-A0A146L7L8-F1
#
_cell.length_a   1.000
_cell.length_b   1.000
_cell.length_c   1.000
_cell.angle_alpha   90.00
_cell.angle_beta   90.00
_cell.angle_gamma   90.00
#
_symmetry.space_group_name_H-M   'P 1'
#
loop_
_entity.id
_entity.type
_entity.pdbx_description
1 polymer ?
#
loop_
_entity_poly.entity_id
_entity_poly.type
_entity_poly.pdbx_seq_one_letter_code
_entity_poly.pdbx_strand_id
1 'polypeptide(L)'
;FTGVFDVYCLAMAAPGSVHYGYYFISYQFVYVGNKHVRNALLLMAIFSVLAAIAVLVSGVMLIMALRKEHEKKIVPWLYAFAAFGILRFLGWLFFAIVNDLTFAYNIIMVFLWAIFCVINIYCWILIYSLYLELSDLTKLEDLAHLRLSTMASLAASTNQSLAGSRPTTPYSTVYTIPTPTDV
;
A
#
# COMPACT_ATOMS: atom_id res chain seq x y z
N PHE A 1 -3.22 -14.29 -9.81
CA PHE A 1 -3.26 -15.17 -11.00
C PHE A 1 -1.98 -16.00 -11.17
N THR A 2 -0.81 -15.38 -11.30
CA THR A 2 0.46 -16.11 -11.48
C THR A 2 0.80 -17.12 -10.37
N GLY A 3 0.54 -16.81 -9.09
CA GLY A 3 0.74 -17.76 -7.99
C GLY A 3 -0.21 -18.97 -8.00
N VAL A 4 -1.44 -18.81 -8.53
CA VAL A 4 -2.40 -19.93 -8.66
C VAL A 4 -1.95 -20.88 -9.77
N PHE A 5 -1.47 -20.31 -10.87
CA PHE A 5 -0.88 -21.07 -11.97
C PHE A 5 0.36 -21.86 -11.52
N ASP A 6 1.21 -21.25 -10.68
CA ASP A 6 2.40 -21.89 -10.14
C ASP A 6 2.07 -23.05 -9.18
N VAL A 7 1.07 -22.85 -8.31
CA VAL A 7 0.51 -23.93 -7.46
C VAL A 7 -0.04 -25.08 -8.32
N TYR A 8 -0.75 -24.77 -9.40
CA TYR A 8 -1.29 -25.77 -10.32
C TYR A 8 -0.19 -26.58 -11.03
N CYS A 9 0.83 -25.91 -11.55
CA CYS A 9 1.97 -26.59 -12.20
C CYS A 9 2.76 -27.46 -11.23
N LEU A 10 2.98 -26.98 -9.99
CA LEU A 10 3.67 -27.75 -8.95
C LEU A 10 2.83 -28.92 -8.41
N ALA A 11 1.51 -28.81 -8.41
CA ALA A 11 0.60 -29.89 -8.03
C ALA A 11 0.56 -31.01 -9.10
N MET A 12 0.56 -30.65 -10.39
CA MET A 12 0.60 -31.62 -11.49
C MET A 12 1.96 -32.33 -11.63
N ALA A 13 3.04 -31.74 -11.11
CA ALA A 13 4.37 -32.33 -11.02
C ALA A 13 4.54 -33.32 -9.85
N ALA A 14 3.45 -33.86 -9.30
CA ALA A 14 3.52 -34.84 -8.22
C ALA A 14 4.16 -36.17 -8.68
N PRO A 15 5.00 -36.81 -7.85
CA PRO A 15 5.64 -38.09 -8.18
C PRO A 15 4.55 -39.15 -8.39
N GLY A 16 4.58 -39.80 -9.55
CA GLY A 16 3.54 -40.75 -9.99
C GLY A 16 2.60 -40.23 -11.08
N SER A 17 2.71 -38.96 -11.47
CA SER A 17 1.99 -38.42 -12.64
C SER A 17 2.62 -38.89 -13.96
N VAL A 18 1.83 -39.43 -14.88
CA VAL A 18 2.27 -39.81 -16.24
C VAL A 18 2.45 -38.55 -17.08
N HIS A 19 3.71 -38.24 -17.39
CA HIS A 19 4.05 -37.06 -18.18
C HIS A 19 4.09 -37.43 -19.67
N TYR A 20 3.21 -36.83 -20.47
CA TYR A 20 3.32 -36.89 -21.93
C TYR A 20 4.50 -36.00 -22.34
N GLY A 21 5.60 -36.63 -22.76
CA GLY A 21 6.82 -35.98 -23.24
C GLY A 21 6.56 -35.20 -24.52
N TYR A 22 6.10 -33.95 -24.38
CA TYR A 22 6.20 -32.96 -25.44
C TYR A 22 7.25 -31.94 -25.03
N TYR A 23 8.33 -31.80 -25.81
CA TYR A 23 9.42 -30.85 -25.59
C TYR A 23 8.96 -29.38 -25.42
N PHE A 24 7.72 -29.06 -25.83
CA PHE A 24 7.12 -27.72 -25.72
C PHE A 24 6.45 -27.44 -24.36
N ILE A 25 5.79 -28.43 -23.74
CA ILE A 25 5.16 -28.34 -22.41
C ILE A 25 5.44 -29.66 -21.70
N SER A 26 6.69 -29.86 -21.29
CA SER A 26 7.04 -30.97 -20.43
C SER A 26 7.00 -30.49 -18.99
N TYR A 27 6.08 -31.03 -18.19
CA TYR A 27 6.07 -30.88 -16.73
C TYR A 27 7.20 -31.67 -16.05
N GLN A 28 8.18 -32.10 -16.83
CA GLN A 28 9.31 -32.89 -16.39
C GLN A 28 10.28 -31.96 -15.67
N PHE A 29 9.87 -31.49 -14.49
CA PHE A 29 10.78 -30.90 -13.54
C PHE A 29 11.80 -31.98 -13.20
N VAL A 30 13.05 -31.80 -13.59
CA VAL A 30 14.15 -32.73 -13.28
C VAL A 30 14.29 -32.94 -11.74
N TYR A 31 13.69 -32.05 -10.94
CA TYR A 31 13.62 -32.14 -9.48
C TYR A 31 12.37 -32.82 -8.88
N VAL A 32 11.57 -33.54 -9.68
CA VAL A 32 10.64 -34.56 -9.13
C VAL A 32 11.35 -35.54 -8.18
N GLY A 33 12.69 -35.63 -8.23
CA GLY A 33 13.51 -36.42 -7.32
C GLY A 33 13.62 -35.92 -5.87
N ASN A 34 13.43 -34.61 -5.56
CA ASN A 34 13.60 -34.10 -4.19
C ASN A 34 12.34 -33.36 -3.66
N LYS A 35 11.60 -34.05 -2.80
CA LYS A 35 10.36 -33.58 -2.15
C LYS A 35 10.52 -32.26 -1.39
N HIS A 36 11.71 -31.97 -0.85
CA HIS A 36 11.94 -30.77 -0.04
C HIS A 36 11.92 -29.49 -0.89
N VAL A 37 12.52 -29.53 -2.08
CA VAL A 37 12.62 -28.38 -2.99
C VAL A 37 11.24 -28.03 -3.55
N ARG A 38 10.45 -29.03 -3.96
CA ARG A 38 9.08 -28.83 -4.42
C ARG A 38 8.18 -28.25 -3.33
N ASN A 39 8.25 -28.79 -2.10
CA ASN A 39 7.44 -28.27 -1.00
C ASN A 39 7.83 -26.82 -0.64
N ALA A 40 9.10 -26.43 -0.77
CA ALA A 40 9.53 -25.05 -0.58
C ALA A 40 8.97 -24.12 -1.66
N LEU A 41 9.03 -24.51 -2.94
CA LEU A 41 8.42 -23.77 -4.05
C LEU A 41 6.91 -23.61 -3.88
N LEU A 42 6.23 -24.70 -3.48
CA LEU A 42 4.78 -24.71 -3.29
C LEU A 42 4.37 -23.82 -2.11
N LEU A 43 5.12 -23.87 -1.01
CA LEU A 43 4.92 -22.99 0.14
C LEU A 43 5.09 -21.52 -0.25
N MET A 44 6.15 -21.21 -1.03
CA MET A 44 6.39 -19.86 -1.52
C MET A 44 5.29 -19.37 -2.47
N ALA A 45 4.76 -20.25 -3.32
CA ALA A 45 3.64 -19.95 -4.19
C ALA A 45 2.36 -19.64 -3.39
N ILE A 46 2.06 -20.42 -2.35
CA ILE A 46 0.92 -20.17 -1.43
C ILE A 46 1.07 -18.84 -0.71
N PHE A 47 2.24 -18.55 -0.13
CA PHE A 47 2.51 -17.26 0.50
C PHE A 47 2.34 -16.09 -0.47
N SER A 48 2.73 -16.26 -1.74
CA SER A 48 2.51 -15.25 -2.78
C SER A 48 1.03 -15.04 -3.10
N VAL A 49 0.20 -16.09 -3.04
CA VAL A 49 -1.26 -15.97 -3.25
C VAL A 49 -1.91 -15.23 -2.08
N LEU A 50 -1.55 -15.57 -0.84
CA LEU A 50 -2.05 -14.87 0.35
C LEU A 50 -1.66 -13.39 0.34
N ALA A 51 -0.40 -13.09 0.02
CA ALA A 51 0.08 -11.72 -0.06
C ALA A 51 -0.60 -10.94 -1.22
N ALA A 52 -0.93 -11.62 -2.34
CA ALA A 52 -1.70 -11.01 -3.42
C ALA A 52 -3.13 -10.65 -3.01
N ILE A 53 -3.79 -11.45 -2.17
CA ILE A 53 -5.11 -11.13 -1.60
C ILE A 53 -5.00 -9.89 -0.71
N ALA A 54 -3.98 -9.81 0.14
CA ALA A 54 -3.75 -8.64 0.99
C ALA A 54 -3.53 -7.36 0.16
N VAL A 55 -2.77 -7.45 -0.94
CA VAL A 55 -2.58 -6.33 -1.88
C VAL A 55 -3.87 -5.95 -2.61
N LEU A 56 -4.75 -6.91 -2.89
CA LEU A 56 -6.05 -6.63 -3.49
C LEU A 56 -6.94 -5.83 -2.53
N VAL A 57 -7.01 -6.24 -1.26
CA VAL A 57 -7.78 -5.55 -0.22
C VAL A 57 -7.24 -4.15 0.00
N SER A 58 -5.92 -4.00 0.12
CA SER A 58 -5.31 -2.68 0.26
C SER A 58 -5.53 -1.84 -1.00
N GLY A 59 -5.54 -2.43 -2.20
CA GLY A 59 -5.82 -1.74 -3.47
C GLY A 59 -7.22 -1.14 -3.52
N VAL A 60 -8.24 -1.85 -3.02
CA VAL A 60 -9.59 -1.31 -2.87
C VAL A 60 -9.60 -0.12 -1.90
N MET A 61 -8.87 -0.22 -0.77
CA MET A 61 -8.73 0.90 0.17
C MET A 61 -8.05 2.12 -0.47
N LEU A 62 -7.05 1.90 -1.35
CA LEU A 62 -6.37 2.98 -2.08
C LEU A 62 -7.32 3.70 -3.04
N ILE A 63 -8.16 2.97 -3.79
CA ILE A 63 -9.18 3.59 -4.67
C ILE A 63 -10.18 4.42 -3.85
N MET A 64 -10.60 3.92 -2.69
CA MET A 64 -11.48 4.67 -1.79
C MET A 64 -10.79 5.89 -1.16
N ALA A 65 -9.48 5.81 -0.89
CA ALA A 65 -8.68 6.91 -0.36
C ALA A 65 -8.49 8.02 -1.40
N LEU A 66 -8.20 7.66 -2.65
CA LEU A 66 -8.12 8.59 -3.79
C LEU A 66 -9.45 9.33 -4.01
N ARG A 67 -10.58 8.63 -3.92
CA ARG A 67 -11.91 9.27 -4.05
C ARG A 67 -12.18 10.32 -2.97
N LYS A 68 -11.58 10.18 -1.79
CA LYS A 68 -11.82 11.06 -0.64
C LYS A 68 -10.64 12.00 -0.35
N GLU A 69 -9.66 12.08 -1.27
CA GLU A 69 -8.44 12.92 -1.17
C GLU A 69 -7.72 12.78 0.19
N HIS A 70 -7.76 11.59 0.78
CA HIS A 70 -7.13 11.35 2.09
C HIS A 70 -5.71 10.81 1.93
N GLU A 71 -4.73 11.70 1.94
CA GLU A 71 -3.31 11.40 1.74
C GLU A 71 -2.76 10.33 2.67
N LYS A 72 -3.06 10.43 3.97
CA LYS A 72 -2.50 9.56 5.01
C LYS A 72 -2.93 8.10 4.86
N LYS A 73 -4.01 7.83 4.12
CA LYS A 73 -4.52 6.46 3.91
C LYS A 73 -3.80 5.71 2.80
N ILE A 74 -2.94 6.37 2.02
CA ILE A 74 -2.16 5.76 0.93
C ILE A 74 -0.92 5.03 1.46
N VAL A 75 -0.34 5.50 2.56
CA VAL A 75 0.87 4.95 3.20
C VAL A 75 0.83 3.43 3.48
N PRO A 76 -0.22 2.85 4.09
CA PRO A 76 -0.25 1.40 4.36
C PRO A 76 -0.26 0.56 3.08
N TRP A 77 -0.82 1.08 1.98
CA TRP A 77 -0.79 0.40 0.68
C TRP A 77 0.64 0.32 0.15
N LEU A 78 1.40 1.41 0.25
CA LEU A 78 2.76 1.51 -0.26
C LEU A 78 3.70 0.49 0.41
N TYR A 79 3.60 0.35 1.74
CA TYR A 79 4.37 -0.65 2.49
C TYR A 79 3.95 -2.09 2.18
N ALA A 80 2.63 -2.35 2.10
CA ALA A 80 2.13 -3.68 1.77
C ALA A 80 2.56 -4.11 0.35
N PHE A 81 2.49 -3.21 -0.62
CA PHE A 81 2.90 -3.49 -1.99
C PHE A 81 4.43 -3.66 -2.12
N ALA A 82 5.22 -2.87 -1.38
CA ALA A 82 6.68 -3.04 -1.35
C ALA A 82 7.08 -4.41 -0.77
N ALA A 83 6.50 -4.81 0.37
CA ALA A 83 6.76 -6.11 0.98
C ALA A 83 6.35 -7.26 0.03
N PHE A 84 5.20 -7.13 -0.64
CA PHE A 84 4.77 -8.07 -1.66
C PHE A 84 5.74 -8.15 -2.84
N GLY A 85 6.20 -7.00 -3.35
CA GLY A 85 7.18 -6.92 -4.44
C GLY A 85 8.50 -7.62 -4.10
N ILE A 86 9.00 -7.44 -2.88
CA ILE A 86 10.23 -8.11 -2.40
C ILE A 86 10.02 -9.63 -2.35
N LEU A 87 8.92 -10.11 -1.74
CA LEU A 87 8.59 -11.53 -1.68
C LEU A 87 8.49 -12.13 -3.09
N ARG A 88 7.87 -11.39 -4.03
CA ARG A 88 7.73 -11.77 -5.43
C ARG A 88 9.08 -11.89 -6.13
N PHE A 89 9.98 -10.93 -5.89
CA PHE A 89 11.33 -10.93 -6.46
C PHE A 89 12.17 -12.08 -5.93
N LEU A 90 12.14 -12.34 -4.61
CA LEU A 90 12.79 -13.51 -4.01
C LEU A 90 12.25 -14.81 -4.61
N GLY A 91 10.94 -14.90 -4.87
CA GLY A 91 10.32 -16.09 -5.45
C GLY A 91 10.72 -16.34 -6.88
N TRP A 92 10.80 -15.29 -7.69
CA TRP A 92 11.36 -15.37 -9.02
C TRP A 92 12.83 -15.80 -9.01
N LEU A 93 13.65 -15.24 -8.13
CA LEU A 93 15.06 -15.60 -8.00
C LEU A 93 15.23 -17.08 -7.61
N PHE A 94 14.47 -17.54 -6.62
CA PHE A 94 14.50 -18.94 -6.20
C PHE A 94 14.03 -19.88 -7.32
N PHE A 95 12.96 -19.53 -8.04
CA PHE A 95 12.49 -20.28 -9.19
C PHE A 95 13.53 -20.32 -10.32
N ALA A 96 14.21 -19.22 -10.61
CA ALA A 96 15.25 -19.14 -11.64
C ALA A 96 16.51 -19.96 -11.30
N ILE A 97 16.87 -20.08 -10.02
CA ILE A 97 18.03 -20.87 -9.57
C ILE A 97 17.69 -22.37 -9.54
N VAL A 98 16.52 -22.71 -9.03
CA VAL A 98 16.11 -24.10 -8.79
C VAL A 98 15.65 -24.78 -10.07
N ASN A 99 15.05 -24.03 -10.99
CA ASN A 99 14.50 -24.60 -12.21
C ASN A 99 15.58 -24.71 -13.30
N ASP A 100 15.58 -25.82 -14.02
CA ASP A 100 16.52 -26.04 -15.11
C ASP A 100 16.05 -25.24 -16.35
N LEU A 101 16.91 -24.34 -16.83
CA LEU A 101 16.67 -23.51 -18.01
C LEU A 101 16.92 -24.28 -19.32
N THR A 102 17.15 -25.59 -19.30
CA THR A 102 17.31 -26.39 -20.52
C THR A 102 15.99 -26.52 -21.30
N PHE A 103 14.84 -26.47 -20.62
CA PHE A 103 13.52 -26.55 -21.26
C PHE A 103 12.96 -25.18 -21.63
N ALA A 104 12.50 -25.03 -22.89
CA ALA A 104 11.99 -23.77 -23.44
C ALA A 104 10.84 -23.16 -22.62
N TYR A 105 9.95 -23.98 -22.06
CA TYR A 105 8.88 -23.52 -21.17
C TYR A 105 9.42 -22.79 -19.93
N ASN A 106 10.41 -23.35 -19.25
CA ASN A 106 10.99 -22.76 -18.05
C ASN A 106 11.68 -21.43 -18.37
N ILE A 107 12.39 -21.37 -19.49
CA ILE A 107 13.01 -20.14 -20.01
C ILE A 107 11.94 -19.06 -20.18
N ILE A 108 10.89 -19.34 -20.95
CA ILE A 108 9.82 -18.37 -21.24
C ILE A 108 9.16 -17.88 -19.96
N MET A 109 8.89 -18.79 -19.01
CA MET A 109 8.25 -18.42 -17.75
C MET A 109 9.13 -17.55 -16.85
N VAL A 110 10.43 -17.83 -16.76
CA VAL A 110 11.39 -16.99 -16.02
C VAL A 110 11.47 -15.58 -16.63
N PHE A 111 11.53 -15.47 -17.96
CA PHE A 111 11.56 -14.17 -18.65
C PHE A 111 10.26 -13.37 -18.47
N LEU A 112 9.11 -14.03 -18.62
CA LEU A 112 7.81 -13.39 -18.48
C LEU A 112 7.60 -12.91 -17.03
N TRP A 113 8.04 -13.69 -16.04
CA TRP A 113 8.06 -13.27 -14.64
C TRP A 113 9.02 -12.12 -14.36
N ALA A 114 10.17 -12.05 -15.03
CA ALA A 114 11.09 -10.93 -14.91
C ALA A 114 10.43 -9.62 -15.40
N ILE A 115 9.74 -9.66 -16.54
CA ILE A 115 8.97 -8.52 -17.07
C ILE A 115 7.90 -8.08 -16.06
N PHE A 116 7.16 -9.04 -15.47
CA PHE A 116 6.17 -8.70 -14.45
C PHE A 116 6.80 -8.08 -13.20
N CYS A 117 8.01 -8.48 -12.79
CA CYS A 117 8.70 -7.82 -11.67
C CYS A 117 9.03 -6.35 -12.00
N VAL A 118 9.48 -6.06 -13.23
CA VAL A 118 9.74 -4.69 -13.68
C VAL A 118 8.45 -3.87 -13.69
N ILE A 119 7.36 -4.41 -14.23
CA ILE A 119 6.04 -3.73 -14.23
C ILE A 119 5.55 -3.47 -12.80
N ASN A 120 5.78 -4.40 -11.87
CA ASN A 120 5.43 -4.20 -10.45
C ASN A 120 6.19 -3.02 -9.85
N ILE A 121 7.51 -2.92 -10.09
CA ILE A 121 8.33 -1.79 -9.61
C ILE A 121 7.82 -0.48 -10.23
N TYR A 122 7.55 -0.48 -11.54
CA TYR A 122 7.03 0.70 -12.22
C TYR A 122 5.68 1.18 -11.63
N CYS A 123 4.75 0.25 -11.39
CA CYS A 123 3.45 0.57 -10.80
C CYS A 123 3.58 1.13 -9.37
N TRP A 124 4.51 0.59 -8.58
CA TRP A 124 4.82 1.11 -7.25
C TRP A 124 5.37 2.54 -7.29
N ILE A 125 6.31 2.82 -8.20
CA ILE A 125 6.88 4.17 -8.39
C ILE A 125 5.80 5.17 -8.83
N LEU A 126 4.91 4.78 -9.74
CA LEU A 126 3.82 5.64 -10.21
C LEU A 126 2.95 6.10 -9.03
N ILE A 127 2.50 5.17 -8.20
CA ILE A 127 1.63 5.48 -7.05
C ILE A 127 2.40 6.26 -5.98
N TYR A 128 3.71 6.02 -5.83
CA TYR A 128 4.56 6.85 -4.99
C TYR A 128 4.67 8.30 -5.50
N SER A 129 4.80 8.50 -6.81
CA SER A 129 4.77 9.84 -7.42
C SER A 129 3.45 10.56 -7.12
N LEU A 130 2.33 9.86 -7.31
CA LEU A 130 1.00 10.39 -7.01
C LEU A 130 0.84 10.77 -5.53
N TYR A 131 1.40 9.95 -4.63
CA TYR A 131 1.40 10.25 -3.19
C TYR A 131 2.17 11.54 -2.88
N LEU A 132 3.33 11.76 -3.52
CA LEU A 132 4.10 12.99 -3.34
C LEU A 132 3.36 14.22 -3.86
N GLU A 133 2.71 14.11 -5.01
CA GLU A 133 1.92 15.20 -5.61
C GLU A 133 0.75 15.62 -4.73
N LEU A 134 -0.02 14.66 -4.18
CA LEU A 134 -1.06 14.98 -3.20
C LEU A 134 -0.43 15.69 -2.00
N SER A 135 0.60 15.07 -1.41
CA SER A 135 1.27 15.56 -0.18
C SER A 135 1.76 17.00 -0.29
N ASP A 136 2.14 17.44 -1.49
CA ASP A 136 2.56 18.81 -1.74
C ASP A 136 1.35 19.75 -1.85
N LEU A 137 0.27 19.33 -2.50
CA LEU A 137 -1.00 20.04 -2.56
C LEU A 137 -1.59 20.32 -1.17
N THR A 138 -1.68 19.32 -0.28
CA THR A 138 -2.22 19.55 1.06
C THR A 138 -1.33 20.46 1.91
N LYS A 139 0.00 20.42 1.73
CA LYS A 139 0.89 21.38 2.40
C LYS A 139 0.69 22.82 1.91
N LEU A 140 0.47 23.00 0.61
CA LEU A 140 0.18 24.30 0.02
C LEU A 140 -1.18 24.83 0.49
N GLU A 141 -2.18 23.96 0.60
CA GLU A 141 -3.49 24.27 1.17
C GLU A 141 -3.38 24.69 2.64
N ASP A 142 -2.69 23.91 3.48
CA ASP A 142 -2.47 24.23 4.90
C ASP A 142 -1.72 25.57 5.05
N LEU A 143 -0.72 25.84 4.20
CA LEU A 143 0.00 27.10 4.20
C LEU A 143 -0.91 28.26 3.81
N ALA A 144 -1.75 28.09 2.79
CA ALA A 144 -2.72 29.11 2.37
C ALA A 144 -3.75 29.39 3.46
N HIS A 145 -4.30 28.35 4.10
CA HIS A 145 -5.20 28.48 5.26
C HIS A 145 -4.53 29.21 6.43
N LEU A 146 -3.27 28.90 6.74
CA LEU A 146 -2.51 29.61 7.76
C LEU A 146 -2.28 31.08 7.40
N ARG A 147 -1.94 31.38 6.16
CA ARG A 147 -1.74 32.77 5.69
C ARG A 147 -3.05 33.57 5.73
N LEU A 148 -4.16 32.97 5.29
CA LEU A 148 -5.48 33.59 5.33
C LEU A 148 -5.97 33.78 6.77
N SER A 149 -5.79 32.79 7.65
CA SER A 149 -6.08 32.91 9.09
C SER A 149 -5.22 34.00 9.75
N THR A 150 -3.93 34.06 9.41
CA THR A 150 -3.03 35.09 9.93
C THR A 150 -3.47 36.47 9.45
N MET A 151 -3.79 36.65 8.16
CA MET A 151 -4.30 37.92 7.63
C MET A 151 -5.65 38.30 8.22
N ALA A 152 -6.55 37.34 8.46
CA ALA A 152 -7.81 37.58 9.16
C ALA A 152 -7.58 38.01 10.61
N SER A 153 -6.65 37.37 11.33
CA SER A 153 -6.28 37.78 12.69
C SER A 153 -5.59 39.15 12.72
N LEU A 154 -4.78 39.45 11.71
CA LEU A 154 -4.10 40.73 11.58
C LEU A 154 -5.13 41.82 11.26
N ALA A 155 -6.05 41.59 10.32
CA ALA A 155 -7.17 42.47 10.03
C ALA A 155 -8.09 42.64 11.24
N ALA A 156 -8.31 41.61 12.06
CA ALA A 156 -9.05 41.73 13.32
C ALA A 156 -8.29 42.53 14.39
N SER A 157 -6.95 42.53 14.35
CA SER A 157 -6.10 43.32 15.26
C SER A 157 -5.88 44.77 14.80
N THR A 158 -5.89 45.04 13.49
CA THR A 158 -5.70 46.37 12.91
C THR A 158 -7.02 47.08 12.60
N ASN A 159 -8.14 46.37 12.44
CA ASN A 159 -9.44 46.96 12.69
C ASN A 159 -9.52 47.24 14.19
N GLN A 160 -9.35 48.50 14.56
CA GLN A 160 -9.76 49.01 15.87
C GLN A 160 -11.08 48.36 16.25
N SER A 161 -11.10 47.65 17.37
CA SER A 161 -12.35 47.22 17.97
C SER A 161 -13.31 48.41 17.94
N LEU A 162 -14.42 48.29 17.20
CA LEU A 162 -15.48 49.30 17.18
C LEU A 162 -16.09 49.51 18.59
N ALA A 163 -15.68 48.71 19.58
CA ALA A 163 -15.71 49.02 20.99
C ALA A 163 -14.40 49.72 21.38
N GLY A 164 -14.47 51.05 21.40
CA GLY A 164 -13.36 51.93 21.71
C GLY A 164 -12.72 51.65 23.08
N SER A 165 -11.51 52.17 23.20
CA SER A 165 -10.70 52.34 24.40
C SER A 165 -11.43 53.08 25.52
N ARG A 166 -12.41 52.44 26.16
CA ARG A 166 -12.83 52.82 27.50
C ARG A 166 -12.06 51.96 28.49
N PRO A 167 -11.15 52.56 29.28
CA PRO A 167 -10.72 51.92 30.51
C PRO A 167 -11.99 51.74 31.35
N THR A 168 -12.42 50.50 31.58
CA THR A 168 -13.38 50.21 32.64
C THR A 168 -12.63 50.32 33.97
N THR A 169 -12.41 51.55 34.42
CA THR A 169 -11.99 51.77 35.82
C THR A 169 -13.07 51.22 36.76
N PRO A 170 -12.67 50.62 37.88
CA PRO A 170 -13.53 49.73 38.66
C PRO A 170 -14.36 50.56 39.63
N TYR A 171 -15.69 50.52 39.55
CA TYR A 171 -16.51 50.91 40.69
C TYR A 171 -17.89 50.23 40.62
N SER A 172 -18.19 49.46 41.67
CA SER A 172 -19.51 49.02 42.17
C SER A 172 -20.51 48.49 41.12
N THR A 173 -20.89 47.21 41.16
CA THR A 173 -21.92 46.79 42.11
C THR A 173 -21.67 45.39 42.67
N VAL A 174 -21.61 45.32 43.99
CA VAL A 174 -21.83 44.11 44.76
C VAL A 174 -23.24 43.60 44.43
N TYR A 175 -23.36 42.48 43.73
CA TYR A 175 -24.58 41.68 43.77
C TYR A 175 -24.52 40.83 45.04
N THR A 176 -25.06 41.35 46.14
CA THR A 176 -25.46 40.50 47.26
C THR A 176 -26.64 39.67 46.77
N ILE A 177 -26.42 38.37 46.61
CA ILE A 177 -27.48 37.39 46.44
C ILE A 177 -28.31 37.41 47.73
N PRO A 178 -29.63 37.66 47.70
CA PRO A 178 -30.46 37.45 48.88
C PRO A 178 -30.58 35.94 49.11
N THR A 179 -30.11 35.47 50.26
CA THR A 179 -30.38 34.12 50.75
C THR A 179 -31.88 33.92 50.96
N PRO A 180 -32.46 32.78 50.55
CA PRO A 180 -33.86 32.47 50.84
C PRO A 180 -34.04 32.27 52.36
N THR A 181 -35.06 32.89 52.93
CA THR A 181 -35.52 32.57 54.29
C THR A 181 -36.43 31.34 54.22
N ASP A 182 -35.98 30.25 54.84
CA ASP A 182 -36.84 29.12 55.21
C ASP A 182 -37.84 29.56 56.30
N VAL A 183 -39.08 29.10 56.15
CA VAL A 183 -40.14 29.08 57.18
C VAL A 183 -39.96 27.88 58.09
#